data_AF-A0A378Q3F7-F1
#
_entry.id   AF-A0A378Q3F7-F1
#
_cell.length_a   1.000
_cell.length_b   1.000
_cell.length_c   1.000
_cell.angle_alpha   90.00
_cell.angle_beta   90.00
_cell.angle_gamma   90.00
#
_symmetry.space_group_name_H-M   'P 1'
#
loop_
_entity.id
_entity.type
_entity.pdbx_description
1 polymer ?
#
loop_
_entity_poly.entity_id
_entity_poly.type
_entity_poly.pdbx_seq_one_letter_code
_entity_poly.pdbx_strand_id
1 'polypeptide(L)'
;MIQTKILGDAVGIQYQGVQDKSETNNPSSISNGLIVGRFKRGFMGAPFRVNKDNYSAYLGFDAANPDFMAVQDAFRTGINELWVVRVGAPLGKW
;
A
#
# COMPACT_ATOMS: atom_id res chain seq x y z
N MET A 1 -22.57 45.48 34.99
CA MET A 1 -21.11 45.30 34.96
C MET A 1 -20.81 43.88 35.40
N ILE A 2 -20.53 42.97 34.46
CA ILE A 2 -20.23 41.56 34.75
C ILE A 2 -18.73 41.37 34.52
N GLN A 3 -18.00 40.99 35.56
CA GLN A 3 -16.57 40.70 35.51
C GLN A 3 -16.37 39.30 34.92
N THR A 4 -15.88 39.21 33.68
CA THR A 4 -15.40 37.95 33.11
C THR A 4 -14.03 37.62 33.70
N LYS A 5 -14.04 36.80 34.76
CA LYS A 5 -12.81 36.26 35.35
C LYS A 5 -12.23 35.23 34.39
N ILE A 6 -11.10 35.60 33.80
CA ILE A 6 -10.33 34.86 32.81
C ILE A 6 -10.03 33.46 33.39
N LEU A 7 -10.68 32.43 32.84
CA LEU A 7 -10.49 31.01 33.19
C LEU A 7 -9.15 30.44 32.68
N GLY A 8 -8.27 31.28 32.14
CA GLY A 8 -6.99 30.90 31.54
C GLY A 8 -5.81 30.79 32.50
N ASP A 9 -5.99 31.05 33.80
CA ASP A 9 -4.88 31.16 34.76
C ASP A 9 -4.86 30.04 35.82
N ALA A 10 -5.62 28.97 35.62
CA ALA A 10 -5.54 27.78 36.46
C ALA A 10 -4.44 26.84 35.94
N VAL A 11 -3.43 26.61 36.78
CA VAL A 11 -2.36 25.64 36.53
C VAL A 11 -2.98 24.25 36.41
N GLY A 12 -3.01 23.69 35.20
CA GLY A 12 -3.51 22.33 34.93
C GLY A 12 -4.65 22.23 33.92
N ILE A 13 -5.22 23.34 33.43
CA ILE A 13 -6.21 23.27 32.34
C ILE A 13 -5.51 23.41 31.00
N GLN A 14 -5.23 22.28 30.35
CA GLN A 14 -4.80 22.25 28.95
C GLN A 14 -6.01 22.49 28.06
N TYR A 15 -6.19 23.74 27.62
CA TYR A 15 -7.17 24.05 26.57
C TYR A 15 -6.65 23.49 25.24
N GLN A 16 -7.18 22.33 24.86
CA GLN A 16 -7.00 21.81 23.51
C GLN A 16 -8.17 22.35 22.69
N GLY A 17 -7.89 23.37 21.85
CA GLY A 17 -8.85 23.85 20.86
C GLY A 17 -9.41 22.66 20.06
N VAL A 18 -10.62 22.82 19.51
CA VAL A 18 -11.28 21.77 18.73
C VAL A 18 -10.29 21.25 17.70
N GLN A 19 -9.80 20.03 17.94
CA GLN A 19 -8.81 19.42 17.09
C GLN A 19 -9.55 19.05 15.81
N ASP A 20 -9.29 19.82 14.75
CA ASP A 20 -9.87 19.54 13.46
C ASP A 20 -9.38 18.16 12.99
N LYS A 21 -10.28 17.18 13.04
CA LYS A 21 -10.05 15.81 12.54
C LYS A 21 -10.43 15.70 11.06
N SER A 22 -10.49 16.81 10.34
CA SER A 22 -10.66 16.83 8.89
C SER A 22 -9.42 16.34 8.13
N GLU A 23 -8.36 15.90 8.84
CA GLU A 23 -7.36 15.02 8.24
C GLU A 23 -8.13 13.94 7.48
N THR A 24 -8.02 14.02 6.16
CA THR A 24 -8.47 13.00 5.26
C THR A 24 -7.81 11.74 5.78
N ASN A 25 -8.59 10.91 6.48
CA ASN A 25 -8.31 9.51 6.62
C ASN A 25 -8.21 9.07 5.17
N ASN A 26 -6.99 9.08 4.64
CA ASN A 26 -6.68 8.44 3.38
C ASN A 26 -7.17 7.04 3.66
N PRO A 27 -8.33 6.61 3.12
CA PRO A 27 -8.87 5.32 3.49
C PRO A 27 -7.73 4.39 3.16
N SER A 28 -7.21 3.71 4.17
CA SER A 28 -6.14 2.73 4.02
C SER A 28 -6.60 1.88 2.86
N SER A 29 -6.02 2.17 1.69
CA SER A 29 -6.69 1.90 0.44
C SER A 29 -6.98 0.41 0.47
N ILE A 30 -8.18 0.02 0.07
CA ILE A 30 -8.46 -1.35 -0.31
C ILE A 30 -7.62 -1.59 -1.57
N SER A 31 -6.30 -1.59 -1.44
CA SER A 31 -5.31 -1.88 -2.46
C SER A 31 -4.70 -3.25 -2.19
N ASN A 32 -5.45 -4.13 -1.50
CA ASN A 32 -5.18 -5.56 -1.51
C ASN A 32 -5.54 -6.12 -2.89
N GLY A 33 -4.84 -5.67 -3.93
CA GLY A 33 -4.94 -6.21 -5.27
C GLY A 33 -4.32 -7.60 -5.28
N LEU A 34 -4.98 -8.55 -5.95
CA LEU A 34 -4.47 -9.89 -6.20
C LEU A 34 -4.20 -10.04 -7.70
N ILE A 35 -2.95 -10.32 -8.07
CA ILE A 35 -2.59 -10.67 -9.44
C ILE A 35 -2.24 -12.15 -9.50
N VAL A 36 -2.92 -12.87 -10.39
CA VAL A 36 -2.65 -14.27 -10.69
C VAL A 36 -1.94 -14.32 -12.04
N GLY A 37 -0.74 -14.89 -12.09
CA GLY A 37 0.07 -14.86 -13.30
C GLY A 37 1.19 -15.90 -13.32
N ARG A 38 1.88 -15.97 -14.45
CA ARG A 38 3.03 -16.85 -14.69
C ARG A 38 4.31 -16.04 -14.54
N PHE A 39 5.17 -16.45 -13.62
CA PHE A 39 6.38 -15.71 -13.26
C PHE A 39 7.60 -16.64 -13.27
N LYS A 40 8.81 -16.07 -13.46
CA LYS A 40 10.07 -16.83 -13.44
C LYS A 40 10.32 -17.44 -12.05
N ARG A 41 10.01 -16.68 -11.00
CA ARG A 41 10.18 -17.04 -9.59
C ARG A 41 8.93 -16.70 -8.78
N GLY A 42 8.92 -17.11 -7.52
CA GLY A 42 7.82 -16.89 -6.59
C GLY A 42 7.22 -18.19 -6.07
N PHE A 43 6.52 -18.09 -4.93
CA PHE A 43 5.89 -19.22 -4.27
C PHE A 43 4.72 -19.75 -5.12
N MET A 44 4.72 -21.05 -5.37
CA MET A 44 3.71 -21.74 -6.16
C MET A 44 2.80 -22.49 -5.18
N GLY A 45 1.55 -22.04 -5.04
CA GLY A 45 0.55 -22.70 -4.20
C GLY A 45 -0.18 -21.80 -3.20
N ALA A 46 0.35 -20.61 -2.89
CA ALA A 46 -0.33 -19.63 -2.06
C ALA A 46 -0.05 -18.20 -2.55
N PRO A 47 -0.98 -17.26 -2.32
CA PRO A 47 -0.71 -15.84 -2.50
C PRO A 47 0.43 -15.41 -1.58
N PHE A 48 1.36 -14.62 -2.10
CA PHE A 48 2.38 -13.96 -1.30
C PHE A 48 2.40 -12.46 -1.62
N ARG A 49 2.86 -11.67 -0.66
CA ARG A 49 2.84 -10.22 -0.73
C ARG A 49 4.15 -9.71 -1.31
N VAL A 50 4.05 -8.75 -2.22
CA VAL A 50 5.17 -8.03 -2.82
C VAL A 50 4.89 -6.53 -2.78
N ASN A 51 5.96 -5.76 -2.81
CA ASN A 51 5.98 -4.32 -2.75
C ASN A 51 6.91 -3.77 -3.83
N LYS A 52 6.84 -2.46 -4.08
CA LYS A 52 7.55 -1.79 -5.17
C LYS A 52 9.06 -2.03 -5.19
N ASP A 53 9.67 -2.26 -4.03
CA ASP A 53 11.12 -2.43 -3.92
C ASP A 53 11.58 -3.88 -4.16
N ASN A 54 10.70 -4.87 -3.96
CA ASN A 54 11.10 -6.29 -3.97
C ASN A 54 10.46 -7.13 -5.08
N TYR A 55 9.41 -6.66 -5.75
CA TYR A 55 8.66 -7.48 -6.71
C TYR A 55 9.56 -8.07 -7.82
N SER A 56 10.55 -7.32 -8.29
CA SER A 56 11.48 -7.75 -9.34
C SER A 56 12.39 -8.91 -8.89
N ALA A 57 12.83 -8.90 -7.63
CA ALA A 57 13.64 -9.97 -7.06
C ALA A 57 12.82 -11.23 -6.77
N TYR A 58 11.59 -11.06 -6.27
CA TYR A 58 10.71 -12.16 -5.87
C TYR A 58 10.06 -12.87 -7.08
N LEU A 59 9.62 -12.12 -8.08
CA LEU A 59 8.99 -12.66 -9.30
C LEU A 59 10.02 -13.02 -10.38
N GLY A 60 11.23 -12.47 -10.28
CA GLY A 60 12.27 -12.55 -11.29
C GLY A 60 12.00 -11.59 -12.43
N PHE A 61 12.94 -10.66 -12.67
CA PHE A 61 12.80 -9.64 -13.71
C PHE A 61 12.56 -10.27 -15.10
N ASP A 62 11.48 -9.81 -15.74
CA ASP A 62 11.09 -10.31 -17.06
C ASP A 62 10.36 -9.25 -17.89
N ALA A 63 11.11 -8.45 -18.65
CA ALA A 63 10.56 -7.37 -19.47
C ALA A 63 9.71 -7.84 -20.66
N ALA A 64 9.82 -9.12 -21.06
CA ALA A 64 9.03 -9.69 -22.16
C ALA A 64 7.72 -10.34 -21.69
N ASN A 65 7.51 -10.49 -20.38
CA ASN A 65 6.36 -11.18 -19.83
C ASN A 65 5.23 -10.20 -19.49
N PRO A 66 4.03 -10.35 -20.10
CA PRO A 66 2.90 -9.46 -19.84
C PRO A 66 2.45 -9.51 -18.37
N ASP A 67 2.55 -10.66 -17.70
CA ASP A 67 2.14 -10.80 -16.29
C ASP A 67 3.07 -9.98 -15.37
N PHE A 68 4.37 -9.96 -15.68
CA PHE A 68 5.34 -9.14 -14.95
C PHE A 68 5.11 -7.64 -15.19
N MET A 69 4.79 -7.26 -16.44
CA MET A 69 4.47 -5.87 -16.79
C MET A 69 3.19 -5.39 -16.08
N ALA A 70 2.18 -6.24 -15.92
CA ALA A 70 0.96 -5.88 -15.17
C ALA A 70 1.25 -5.55 -13.70
N VAL A 71 2.13 -6.31 -13.06
CA VAL A 71 2.59 -6.01 -11.68
C VAL A 71 3.37 -4.70 -11.63
N GLN A 72 4.25 -4.45 -12.60
CA GLN A 72 4.99 -3.20 -12.68
C GLN A 72 4.06 -1.99 -12.89
N ASP A 73 3.04 -2.11 -13.74
CA ASP A 73 2.07 -1.06 -13.98
C ASP A 73 1.22 -0.79 -12.74
N ALA A 74 0.82 -1.84 -12.00
CA ALA A 74 0.15 -1.70 -10.71
C ALA A 74 0.97 -0.87 -9.70
N PHE A 75 2.28 -1.10 -9.61
CA PHE A 75 3.16 -0.26 -8.77
C PHE A 75 3.36 1.16 -9.32
N ARG A 76 3.25 1.33 -10.64
CA ARG A 76 3.34 2.65 -11.30
C ARG A 76 2.08 3.50 -11.08
N THR A 77 0.91 2.87 -10.94
CA THR A 77 -0.36 3.56 -10.65
C THR A 77 -0.49 4.00 -9.18
N GLY A 78 0.47 3.64 -8.32
CA GLY A 78 0.53 4.09 -6.94
C GLY A 78 0.06 3.06 -5.91
N ILE A 79 -0.12 1.80 -6.31
CA ILE A 79 -0.33 0.71 -5.34
C ILE A 79 0.98 0.48 -4.58
N ASN A 80 0.93 0.44 -3.26
CA ASN A 80 2.12 0.21 -2.44
C ASN A 80 2.46 -1.29 -2.32
N GLU A 81 1.44 -2.13 -2.31
CA GLU A 81 1.47 -3.50 -1.82
C GLU A 81 0.52 -4.35 -2.67
N LEU A 82 0.96 -5.54 -3.11
CA LEU A 82 0.19 -6.40 -3.98
C LEU A 82 0.33 -7.87 -3.55
N TRP A 83 -0.77 -8.60 -3.59
CA TRP A 83 -0.76 -10.06 -3.47
C TRP A 83 -0.55 -10.69 -4.85
N VAL A 84 0.35 -11.66 -4.94
CA VAL A 84 0.64 -12.37 -6.19
C VAL A 84 0.50 -13.87 -5.99
N VAL A 85 -0.19 -14.53 -6.92
CA VAL A 85 -0.25 -15.99 -7.02
C VAL A 85 0.43 -16.42 -8.31
N ARG A 86 1.45 -17.26 -8.16
CA ARG A 86 2.15 -17.85 -9.30
C ARG A 86 1.46 -19.15 -9.73
N VAL A 87 1.02 -19.21 -10.98
CA VAL A 87 0.37 -20.39 -11.57
C VAL A 87 1.31 -21.23 -12.46
N GLY A 88 2.53 -20.78 -12.69
CA GLY A 88 3.53 -21.55 -13.45
C GLY A 88 4.69 -20.71 -13.98
N ALA A 89 5.47 -21.31 -14.89
CA ALA A 89 6.55 -20.66 -15.61
C ALA A 89 6.03 -19.71 -16.71
N PRO A 90 6.76 -18.63 -17.06
CA PRO A 90 6.35 -17.66 -18.08
C PRO A 90 6.09 -18.32 -19.44
N LEU A 91 5.16 -17.74 -20.20
CA LEU A 91 4.90 -18.13 -21.58
C LEU A 91 5.97 -17.49 -22.50
N GLY A 92 7.15 -18.09 -22.60
CA GLY A 92 8.26 -17.60 -23.42
C GLY A 92 9.47 -18.52 -23.39
N LYS A 93 10.28 -18.55 -24.46
CA LYS A 93 11.33 -19.57 -24.66
C LYS A 93 12.44 -19.49 -23.59
N TRP A 94 12.83 -20.70 -23.16
CA TRP A 94 13.85 -21.07 -22.18
C TRP A 94 15.23 -20.47 -22.46
#